data_AF-A0A350M745-F1
#
_entry.id   AF-A0A350M745-F1
#
_cell.length_a   1.000
_cell.length_b   1.000
_cell.length_c   1.000
_cell.angle_alpha   90.00
_cell.angle_beta   90.00
_cell.angle_gamma   90.00
#
_symmetry.space_group_name_H-M   'P 1'
#
loop_
_entity.id
_entity.type
_entity.pdbx_description
1 polymer ?
#
loop_
_entity_poly.entity_id
_entity_poly.type
_entity_poly.pdbx_seq_one_letter_code
_entity_poly.pdbx_strand_id
1 'polypeptide(L)' 'MYSGPYFDGEEIEAAVKTLREGRWYPAGTEVTKFEKAFSKRFGFKESLMVNSGSSANLVMIAALKKYYGWQDGDEIIV' A
#
# COMPACT_ATOMS: atom_id res chain seq x y z
N MET A 1 -25.96 8.67 1.53
CA MET A 1 -24.74 9.45 1.34
C MET A 1 -23.82 8.60 0.47
N TYR A 2 -23.54 9.00 -0.78
CA TYR A 2 -22.57 8.29 -1.61
C TYR A 2 -21.17 8.63 -1.06
N SER A 3 -20.33 7.62 -0.81
CA SER A 3 -18.93 7.74 -0.35
C SER A 3 -18.66 8.42 1.02
N GLY A 4 -19.49 8.19 2.04
CA GLY A 4 -19.08 8.50 3.42
C GLY A 4 -17.92 7.61 3.90
N PRO A 5 -17.17 8.01 4.94
CA PRO A 5 -16.13 7.15 5.52
C PRO A 5 -16.78 5.86 6.04
N TYR A 6 -16.16 4.72 5.73
CA TYR A 6 -16.55 3.41 6.26
C TYR A 6 -15.65 3.07 7.44
N PHE A 7 -15.81 3.79 8.55
CA PHE A 7 -15.07 3.62 9.79
C PHE A 7 -16.03 3.59 10.97
N ASP A 8 -15.63 2.91 12.03
CA ASP A 8 -16.25 2.98 13.35
C ASP A 8 -15.23 3.53 14.39
N GLY A 9 -15.43 3.21 15.67
CA GLY A 9 -14.53 3.67 16.73
C GLY A 9 -13.15 3.03 16.68
N GLU A 10 -13.02 1.84 16.08
CA GLU A 10 -11.79 1.05 16.09
C GLU A 10 -10.66 1.74 15.31
N GLU A 11 -10.96 2.38 14.16
CA GLU A 11 -9.92 3.08 13.40
C GLU A 11 -9.33 4.28 14.15
N ILE A 12 -10.16 4.98 14.94
CA ILE A 12 -9.70 6.12 15.75
C ILE A 12 -8.78 5.61 16.87
N GLU A 13 -9.16 4.54 17.56
CA GLU A 13 -8.34 3.93 18.61
C GLU A 13 -7.01 3.42 18.04
N ALA A 14 -7.03 2.76 16.88
CA ALA A 14 -5.84 2.28 16.19
C ALA A 14 -4.91 3.45 15.81
N ALA A 15 -5.45 4.55 15.30
CA ALA A 15 -4.68 5.74 14.96
C ALA A 15 -4.03 6.37 16.20
N VAL A 16 -4.80 6.57 17.28
CA VAL A 16 -4.29 7.13 18.54
C VAL A 16 -3.21 6.24 19.15
N LYS A 17 -3.43 4.92 19.16
CA LYS A 17 -2.44 3.95 19.64
C LYS A 17 -1.14 4.03 18.83
N THR A 18 -1.24 4.06 17.50
CA THR A 18 -0.08 4.16 16.61
C THR A 18 0.71 5.44 16.87
N LEU A 19 0.02 6.56 17.08
CA LEU A 19 0.65 7.85 17.40
C LEU A 19 1.31 7.88 18.78
N ARG A 20 0.76 7.16 19.76
CA ARG A 20 1.30 7.12 21.13
C ARG A 20 2.48 6.14 21.29
N GLU A 21 2.38 4.97 20.67
CA GLU A 21 3.28 3.84 20.92
C GLU A 21 4.28 3.60 19.78
N GLY A 22 4.01 4.16 18.60
CA GLY A 22 4.81 3.94 17.40
C GLY A 22 6.21 4.53 17.52
N ARG A 23 7.24 3.68 17.34
CA ARG A 23 8.64 4.13 17.27
C ARG A 23 9.01 4.75 15.92
N TRP A 24 8.28 4.40 14.86
CA TRP A 24 8.45 4.89 13.49
C TRP A 24 7.08 5.22 12.92
N TYR A 25 6.86 6.47 12.55
CA TYR A 25 5.56 6.94 12.04
C TYR A 25 5.37 6.66 10.54
N PRO A 26 6.29 7.04 9.62
CA PRO A 26 6.16 6.67 8.23
C PRO A 26 6.56 5.20 8.04
N ALA A 27 5.72 4.43 7.34
CA ALA A 27 5.99 3.03 6.95
C ALA A 27 6.49 2.15 8.12
N GLY A 28 5.89 2.33 9.30
CA GLY A 28 6.30 1.66 10.53
C GLY A 28 5.70 0.26 10.72
N THR A 29 5.70 -0.18 11.98
CA THR A 29 5.26 -1.54 12.37
C THR A 29 3.84 -1.88 11.91
N GLU A 30 2.90 -0.92 11.99
CA GLU A 30 1.52 -1.13 11.56
C GLU A 30 1.40 -1.32 10.04
N VAL A 31 2.24 -0.64 9.25
CA VAL A 31 2.29 -0.84 7.79
C VAL A 31 2.79 -2.25 7.46
N THR A 32 3.87 -2.71 8.11
CA THR A 32 4.35 -4.09 7.91
C THR A 32 3.32 -5.15 8.32
N LYS A 33 2.55 -4.91 9.39
CA LYS A 33 1.46 -5.80 9.78
C LYS A 33 0.35 -5.81 8.73
N PHE A 34 -0.03 -4.64 8.23
CA PHE A 34 -1.02 -4.50 7.16
C PHE A 34 -0.59 -5.25 5.91
N GLU A 35 0.63 -5.05 5.42
CA GLU A 35 1.17 -5.73 4.23
C GLU A 35 1.12 -7.26 4.34
N LYS A 36 1.50 -7.81 5.51
CA LYS A 36 1.43 -9.25 5.79
C LYS A 36 0.00 -9.76 5.83
N ALA A 37 -0.89 -9.04 6.52
CA ALA A 37 -2.31 -9.41 6.63
C ALA A 37 -3.01 -9.36 5.26
N PHE A 38 -2.72 -8.33 4.46
CA PHE A 38 -3.23 -8.15 3.11
C PHE A 38 -2.76 -9.28 2.20
N SER A 39 -1.47 -9.59 2.21
CA SER A 39 -0.90 -10.72 1.44
C SER A 39 -1.59 -12.03 1.77
N LYS A 40 -1.75 -12.34 3.06
CA LYS A 40 -2.46 -13.54 3.52
C LYS A 40 -3.92 -13.56 3.07
N ARG A 41 -4.62 -12.43 3.15
CA ARG A 41 -6.06 -12.34 2.80
C ARG A 41 -6.31 -12.66 1.32
N PHE A 42 -5.44 -12.20 0.44
CA PHE A 42 -5.62 -12.33 -1.02
C PHE A 42 -4.76 -13.42 -1.65
N GLY A 43 -3.94 -14.14 -0.87
CA GLY A 43 -3.08 -15.22 -1.36
C GLY A 43 -1.85 -14.74 -2.13
N PHE A 44 -1.40 -13.51 -1.89
CA PHE A 44 -0.16 -12.99 -2.47
C PHE A 44 1.05 -13.40 -1.63
N LYS A 45 2.21 -13.53 -2.30
CA LYS A 45 3.48 -13.81 -1.63
C LYS A 45 3.92 -12.63 -0.76
N GLU A 46 3.87 -11.42 -1.31
CA GLU A 46 4.22 -10.16 -0.66
C GLU A 46 3.27 -9.06 -1.15
N SER A 47 3.09 -8.01 -0.35
CA SER A 47 2.35 -6.80 -0.71
C SER A 47 3.15 -5.57 -0.25
N LEU A 48 3.05 -4.47 -0.99
CA LEU A 48 3.71 -3.20 -0.67
C LEU A 48 2.66 -2.11 -0.54
N MET A 49 2.56 -1.51 0.65
CA MET A 49 1.69 -0.36 0.89
C MET A 49 2.37 0.91 0.39
N VAL A 50 1.61 1.72 -0.34
CA VAL A 50 2.02 3.04 -0.81
C VAL A 50 0.94 4.07 -0.49
N ASN A 51 1.26 5.36 -0.65
CA ASN A 51 0.38 6.45 -0.21
C ASN A 51 -0.89 6.67 -1.06
N SER A 52 -1.04 6.00 -2.21
CA SER A 52 -2.23 6.07 -3.05
C SER A 52 -2.28 4.96 -4.10
N GLY A 53 -3.46 4.73 -4.71
CA GLY A 53 -3.59 3.82 -5.85
C GLY A 53 -2.79 4.26 -7.08
N SER A 54 -2.72 5.57 -7.37
CA SER A 54 -1.90 6.09 -8.48
C SER A 54 -0.41 5.83 -8.26
N SER A 55 0.08 5.97 -7.02
CA SER A 55 1.46 5.60 -6.67
C SER A 55 1.72 4.11 -6.84
N ALA A 56 0.72 3.26 -6.57
CA ALA A 56 0.84 1.82 -6.77
C ALA A 56 1.07 1.50 -8.25
N ASN A 57 0.31 2.13 -9.15
CA ASN A 57 0.50 2.01 -10.59
C ASN A 57 1.87 2.52 -11.03
N LEU A 58 2.31 3.68 -10.51
CA LEU A 58 3.61 4.26 -10.83
C LEU A 58 4.76 3.31 -10.46
N VAL A 59 4.76 2.80 -9.23
CA VAL A 59 5.81 1.88 -8.76
C VAL A 59 5.75 0.55 -9.51
N MET A 60 4.56 0.04 -9.81
CA MET A 60 4.37 -1.17 -10.62
C MET A 60 5.03 -1.02 -11.99
N ILE A 61 4.71 0.03 -12.74
CA ILE A 61 5.28 0.26 -14.08
C ILE A 61 6.79 0.49 -14.01
N ALA A 62 7.27 1.27 -13.04
CA ALA A 62 8.71 1.50 -12.85
C ALA A 62 9.46 0.19 -12.54
N ALA A 63 8.88 -0.70 -11.72
CA ALA A 63 9.46 -1.99 -11.40
C ALA A 63 9.47 -2.93 -12.61
N LEU A 64 8.37 -3.00 -13.37
CA LEU A 64 8.28 -3.82 -14.59
C LEU A 64 9.27 -3.35 -15.65
N LYS A 65 9.36 -2.03 -15.88
CA LYS A 65 10.35 -1.43 -16.79
C LYS A 65 11.77 -1.86 -16.42
N LYS A 66 12.13 -1.78 -15.13
CA LYS A 66 13.44 -2.22 -14.66
C LYS A 66 13.65 -3.73 -14.80
N TYR A 67 12.63 -4.54 -14.47
CA TYR A 67 12.73 -6.00 -14.47
C TYR A 67 12.86 -6.59 -15.89
N TYR A 68 12.07 -6.08 -16.84
CA TYR A 68 12.08 -6.52 -18.24
C TYR A 68 13.06 -5.74 -19.12
N GLY A 69 13.66 -4.65 -18.61
CA GLY A 69 14.60 -3.83 -19.35
C GLY A 69 13.95 -2.96 -20.44
N TRP A 70 12.68 -2.55 -20.24
CA TRP A 70 11.98 -1.71 -21.21
C TRP A 70 12.67 -0.36 -21.42
N GLN A 71 12.68 0.08 -22.67
CA GLN A 71 13.22 1.37 -23.09
C GLN A 71 12.09 2.39 -23.28
N ASP A 72 12.46 3.67 -23.32
CA ASP A 72 11.52 4.71 -23.72
C ASP A 72 11.08 4.46 -25.17
N GLY A 73 9.77 4.41 -25.41
CA GLY A 73 9.19 4.10 -26.71
C GLY A 73 8.68 2.67 -26.87
N ASP A 74 8.95 1.76 -25.92
CA ASP A 74 8.36 0.42 -25.92
C ASP A 74 6.83 0.49 -25.73
N GLU A 75 6.10 -0.38 -26.45
CA GLU A 75 4.64 -0.38 -26.46
C GLU A 75 4.03 -1.23 -25.34
N ILE A 76 2.99 -0.69 -24.68
CA ILE A 76 2.19 -1.37 -23.65
C ILE A 76 0.71 -1.25 -24.03
N ILE A 77 0.00 -2.38 -24.04
CA ILE A 77 -1.46 -2.42 -24.30
C ILE A 77 -2.21 -2.15 -22.98
N VAL A 78 -3.27 -1.34 -23.05
CA VAL A 78 -4.14 -0.97 -21.92
C VAL A 78 -5.61 -1.21 -22.21
#